data_AF-A0A125MF54-F1
#
_entry.id   AF-A0A125MF54-F1
#
_cell.length_a   1.000
_cell.length_b   1.000
_cell.length_c   1.000
_cell.angle_alpha   90.00
_cell.angle_beta   90.00
_cell.angle_gamma   90.00
#
_symmetry.space_group_name_H-M   'P 1'
#
loop_
_entity.id
_entity.type
_entity.pdbx_description
1 polymer ?
#
loop_
_entity_poly.entity_id
_entity_poly.type
_entity_poly.pdbx_seq_one_letter_code
_entity_poly.pdbx_strand_id
1 'polypeptide(L)' 'MAVYIKPIPTLTGKVAEKFEKIARENEKKRGTVDFSREVEMTKRILEKSNLRRFK' A
#
# COMPACT_ATOMS: atom_id res chain seq x y z
N MET A 1 -5.69 -5.90 36.61
CA MET A 1 -6.10 -4.69 35.85
C MET A 1 -6.52 -5.13 34.46
N ALA A 2 -7.77 -4.91 34.06
CA ALA A 2 -8.24 -5.32 32.73
C ALA A 2 -7.77 -4.31 31.67
N VAL A 3 -7.13 -4.77 30.61
CA VAL A 3 -6.78 -3.92 29.47
C VAL A 3 -8.07 -3.66 28.70
N TYR A 4 -8.51 -2.41 28.65
CA TYR A 4 -9.67 -2.03 27.86
C TYR A 4 -9.32 -2.11 26.37
N ILE A 5 -9.81 -3.16 25.70
CA ILE A 5 -9.65 -3.33 24.26
C ILE A 5 -10.79 -2.56 23.58
N LYS A 6 -10.46 -1.46 22.88
CA LYS A 6 -11.43 -0.81 22.01
C LYS A 6 -11.84 -1.79 20.90
N PRO A 7 -13.14 -1.96 20.64
CA PRO A 7 -13.58 -2.81 19.54
C PRO A 7 -13.06 -2.22 18.22
N ILE A 8 -12.48 -3.08 17.38
CA ILE A 8 -12.08 -2.70 16.03
C ILE A 8 -13.38 -2.50 15.24
N PRO A 9 -13.60 -1.33 14.62
CA PRO A 9 -14.79 -1.10 13.82
C PRO A 9 -14.76 -2.00 12.59
N THR A 10 -15.84 -2.75 12.38
CA THR A 10 -16.03 -3.59 11.20
C THR A 10 -16.86 -2.85 10.16
N LEU A 11 -16.49 -3.01 8.88
CA LEU A 11 -17.30 -2.52 7.78
C LEU A 11 -18.57 -3.37 7.69
N THR A 12 -19.72 -2.73 7.45
CA THR A 12 -21.02 -3.41 7.34
C THR A 12 -21.83 -2.92 6.13
N GLY A 13 -22.80 -3.72 5.70
CA GLY A 13 -23.72 -3.41 4.60
C GLY A 13 -23.03 -3.02 3.30
N LYS A 14 -23.56 -2.00 2.62
CA LYS A 14 -23.11 -1.55 1.30
C LYS A 14 -21.62 -1.17 1.24
N VAL A 15 -21.07 -0.70 2.35
CA VAL A 15 -19.65 -0.30 2.41
C VAL A 15 -18.74 -1.53 2.41
N ALA A 16 -19.11 -2.56 3.16
CA ALA A 16 -18.40 -3.84 3.17
C ALA A 16 -18.42 -4.50 1.78
N GLU A 17 -19.59 -4.54 1.14
CA GLU A 17 -19.74 -5.11 -0.21
C GLU A 17 -18.88 -4.38 -1.25
N LYS A 18 -18.86 -3.04 -1.21
CA LYS A 18 -18.03 -2.23 -2.11
C LYS A 18 -16.54 -2.47 -1.88
N PHE A 19 -16.12 -2.56 -0.60
CA PHE A 19 -14.74 -2.85 -0.24
C PHE A 19 -14.30 -4.20 -0.80
N GLU A 20 -15.08 -5.26 -0.55
CA GLU A 20 -14.82 -6.61 -1.03
C GLU A 20 -14.72 -6.69 -2.56
N LYS A 21 -15.61 -5.98 -3.27
CA LYS A 21 -15.58 -5.92 -4.73
C LYS A 21 -14.27 -5.31 -5.25
N ILE A 22 -13.89 -4.15 -4.72
CA ILE A 22 -12.66 -3.45 -5.11
C ILE A 22 -11.43 -4.29 -4.76
N ALA A 23 -11.41 -4.90 -3.57
CA ALA A 23 -10.33 -5.76 -3.12
C ALA A 23 -10.11 -6.93 -4.10
N ARG A 24 -11.17 -7.64 -4.48
CA ARG A 24 -11.10 -8.74 -5.46
C ARG A 24 -10.67 -8.27 -6.85
N GLU A 25 -11.15 -7.11 -7.30
CA GLU A 25 -10.74 -6.54 -8.60
C GLU A 25 -9.25 -6.17 -8.61
N ASN A 26 -8.74 -5.62 -7.51
CA ASN A 26 -7.32 -5.27 -7.36
C ASN A 26 -6.45 -6.51 -7.20
N GLU A 27 -6.93 -7.54 -6.51
CA GLU A 27 -6.22 -8.82 -6.38
C GLU A 27 -6.00 -9.48 -7.74
N LYS A 28 -6.97 -9.41 -8.65
CA LYS A 28 -6.79 -9.89 -10.04
C LYS A 28 -5.71 -9.12 -10.82
N LYS A 29 -5.45 -7.88 -10.42
CA LYS A 29 -4.41 -7.00 -10.98
C LYS A 29 -3.13 -7.04 -10.16
N ARG A 30 -3.02 -7.97 -9.21
CA ARG A 30 -1.83 -8.12 -8.38
C ARG A 30 -0.63 -8.46 -9.26
N GLY A 31 0.40 -7.61 -9.19
CA GLY A 31 1.61 -7.74 -10.01
C GLY A 31 1.57 -7.03 -11.37
N THR A 32 0.46 -6.38 -11.75
CA THR A 32 0.42 -5.53 -12.95
C THR A 32 0.84 -4.09 -12.69
N VAL A 33 1.19 -3.75 -11.45
CA VAL A 33 1.63 -2.39 -11.08
C VAL A 33 3.10 -2.27 -11.45
N ASP A 34 3.38 -1.52 -12.51
CA ASP A 34 4.72 -1.18 -12.94
C ASP A 34 5.25 0.02 -12.16
N PHE A 35 6.27 -0.22 -11.34
CA PHE A 35 6.95 0.81 -10.54
C PHE A 35 8.21 1.38 -11.21
N SER A 36 8.46 1.06 -12.49
CA SER A 36 9.71 1.44 -13.17
C SER A 36 9.97 2.95 -13.13
N ARG A 37 8.91 3.77 -13.22
CA ARG A 37 9.01 5.23 -13.17
C ARG A 37 9.38 5.74 -11.78
N GLU A 38 8.77 5.18 -10.74
CA GLU A 38 9.02 5.51 -9.34
C GLU A 38 10.44 5.12 -8.95
N VAL A 39 10.90 3.95 -9.41
CA VAL A 39 12.28 3.48 -9.22
C VAL A 39 13.27 4.41 -9.93
N GLU A 40 13.00 4.81 -11.18
CA GLU A 40 13.88 5.73 -11.92
C GLU A 40 13.94 7.11 -11.23
N MET A 41 12.80 7.64 -10.81
CA MET A 41 12.72 8.92 -10.10
C MET A 41 13.49 8.85 -8.78
N THR A 42 13.31 7.78 -8.01
CA THR A 42 14.02 7.56 -6.73
C THR A 42 15.53 7.47 -6.96
N LYS A 43 15.97 6.76 -8.02
CA LYS A 43 17.38 6.68 -8.40
C LYS A 43 17.96 8.07 -8.70
N ARG A 44 17.26 8.91 -9.47
CA ARG A 44 17.70 10.28 -9.78
C ARG A 44 17.79 11.16 -8.53
N ILE A 45 16.83 11.04 -7.61
CA ILE A 45 16.86 11.77 -6.33
C ILE A 45 18.08 11.35 -5.52
N LEU A 46 18.30 10.04 -5.32
CA LEU A 46 19.43 9.52 -4.55
C LEU A 46 20.80 9.88 -5.15
N GLU A 47 20.91 9.90 -6.48
CA GLU A 47 22.09 10.39 -7.21
C GLU A 47 22.34 11.88 -6.93
N LYS A 48 21.30 12.73 -7.04
CA LYS A 48 21.40 14.16 -6.75
C LYS A 48 21.75 14.45 -5.28
N SER A 49 21.26 13.62 -4.37
CA SER A 49 21.48 13.77 -2.93
C SER A 49 22.83 13.25 -2.45
N ASN A 50 23.70 12.71 -3.32
CA ASN A 50 24.94 12.01 -2.93
C ASN A 50 24.74 10.87 -1.92
N LEU A 51 23.52 10.32 -1.82
CA LEU A 51 23.14 9.25 -0.89
C LEU A 51 23.42 7.84 -1.45
N ARG A 52 23.98 7.75 -2.66
CA ARG A 52 24.51 6.50 -3.23
C ARG A 52 25.80 6.07 -2.51
N ARG A 53 25.67 5.68 -1.25
CA ARG A 53 26.64 4.84 -0.54
C ARG A 53 25.94 3.56 -0.12
N PHE A 54 25.74 2.67 -1.09
CA PHE A 54 25.54 1.25 -0.77
C PHE A 54 26.85 0.57 -1.11
N LYS A 55 27.55 0.13 -0.06
CA LYS A 55 28.79 -0.62 -0.11
C LYS A 55 28.47 -2.09 -0.37
#